data_AF-A0A8H4F068-F1
#
_entry.id   AF-A0A8H4F068-F1
#
_cell.length_a   1.000
_cell.length_b   1.000
_cell.length_c   1.000
_cell.angle_alpha   90.00
_cell.angle_beta   90.00
_cell.angle_gamma   90.00
#
_symmetry.space_group_name_H-M   'P 1'
#
loop_
_entity.id
_entity.type
_entity.pdbx_description
1 polymer ?
#
loop_
_entity_poly.entity_id
_entity_poly.type
_entity_poly.pdbx_seq_one_letter_code
_entity_poly.pdbx_strand_id
1 'polypeptide(L)'
;MDELELYDLGPLEDPLSPTHLDGHYTEAEKFCTPDSLAASSNYINILLTSYGYPIPLDFDSTEADDKCRIVNCLYTLLNDRKKDEKDREECIQAINRVNKEKKELEDQLIKSKRELALKDKHNKDTRAKLEASEVNLKNQSMQTTRMKEEISKLKHNMQYMKAQYSHETKKHENELAKVQERLIKSMNQRNKVNVSYLDINTHFETTTNIEADNDQVVQIRSMYTDLLAKSNNKERSLRIENEESRKGLTTLFTSIRRLLEDQMHRFDEIKQQKRDAYDETARFRLPRDMGGKEALKMIDDLLARLRQEWEYQIQDQPKQFTEDDMKEKLDHIMNLEEEIEDLLDVIDKNKEEYEASTAMYRRFEQGGFFDTLYPTPNAALVISDSEDSVEELQSTSAIHKNRLLKKKQLREQRNITNAAIELGQERAKLEVGSYRHNRDHFPQEDLTHII
;
A
#
# COMPACT_ATOMS: atom_id res chain seq x y z
N MET A 1 -22.02 -44.46 -3.13
CA MET A 1 -22.91 -43.68 -4.00
C MET A 1 -22.15 -42.40 -4.31
N ASP A 2 -21.20 -42.50 -5.24
CA ASP A 2 -21.36 -42.23 -6.68
C ASP A 2 -20.96 -40.74 -6.88
N GLU A 3 -20.09 -40.31 -7.78
CA GLU A 3 -19.74 -40.78 -9.12
C GLU A 3 -18.25 -40.49 -9.36
N LEU A 4 -17.42 -41.52 -9.55
CA LEU A 4 -16.02 -41.40 -10.00
C LEU A 4 -15.66 -42.65 -10.81
N GLU A 5 -16.47 -42.93 -11.84
CA GLU A 5 -16.11 -43.84 -12.92
C GLU A 5 -16.30 -43.08 -14.24
N LEU A 6 -15.23 -42.41 -14.68
CA LEU A 6 -15.18 -41.82 -16.00
C LEU A 6 -13.87 -42.25 -16.67
N TYR A 7 -13.97 -43.40 -17.35
CA TYR A 7 -13.15 -43.84 -18.49
C TYR A 7 -11.63 -43.65 -18.37
N ASP A 8 -10.99 -44.60 -17.69
CA ASP A 8 -9.59 -44.96 -17.95
C ASP A 8 -9.52 -45.77 -19.25
N LEU A 9 -9.46 -45.06 -20.38
CA LEU A 9 -9.06 -45.67 -21.65
C LEU A 9 -7.52 -45.66 -21.67
N GLY A 10 -6.93 -46.81 -21.35
CA GLY A 10 -5.52 -47.07 -21.60
C GLY A 10 -5.14 -46.75 -23.06
N PRO A 11 -3.84 -46.57 -23.37
CA PRO A 11 -3.40 -46.09 -24.67
C PRO A 11 -3.90 -47.06 -25.75
N LEU A 12 -4.90 -46.61 -26.51
CA LEU A 12 -5.41 -47.32 -27.67
C LEU A 12 -4.31 -47.21 -28.73
N GLU A 13 -3.54 -48.28 -28.90
CA GLU A 13 -2.61 -48.40 -30.03
C GLU A 13 -3.40 -48.18 -31.31
N ASP A 14 -3.02 -47.14 -32.04
CA ASP A 14 -3.60 -46.75 -33.32
C ASP A 14 -3.20 -47.82 -34.36
N PRO A 15 -4.14 -48.63 -34.88
CA PRO A 15 -3.83 -49.70 -35.83
C PRO A 15 -3.36 -49.17 -37.20
N LEU A 16 -3.21 -47.86 -37.36
CA LEU A 16 -2.77 -47.18 -38.57
C LEU A 16 -1.51 -46.31 -38.38
N SER A 17 -0.73 -46.54 -37.32
CA SER A 17 0.59 -45.92 -37.16
C SER A 17 1.53 -46.29 -38.34
N PRO A 18 2.19 -45.32 -39.02
CA PRO A 18 3.01 -45.59 -40.21
C PRO A 18 4.34 -46.29 -39.93
N THR A 19 4.59 -46.74 -38.69
CA THR A 19 5.89 -47.25 -38.24
C THR A 19 6.10 -48.74 -38.42
N HIS A 20 5.16 -49.46 -39.07
CA HIS A 20 5.27 -50.92 -39.26
C HIS A 20 5.08 -51.42 -40.70
N LEU A 21 5.24 -50.56 -41.71
CA LEU A 21 5.08 -50.93 -43.13
C LEU A 21 6.36 -50.82 -43.98
N ASP A 22 7.54 -50.85 -43.38
CA ASP A 22 8.81 -50.76 -44.13
C ASP A 22 9.65 -52.06 -44.09
N GLY A 23 8.99 -53.21 -43.91
CA GLY A 23 9.69 -54.48 -43.64
C GLY A 23 9.30 -55.70 -44.46
N HIS A 24 8.34 -55.63 -45.39
CA HIS A 24 7.94 -56.80 -46.20
C HIS A 24 7.58 -56.41 -47.65
N TYR A 25 8.61 -56.02 -48.42
CA TYR A 25 8.55 -56.00 -49.90
C TYR A 25 9.39 -57.15 -50.50
N THR A 26 9.39 -58.32 -49.85
CA THR A 26 10.16 -59.50 -50.30
C THR A 26 9.32 -60.78 -50.45
N GLU A 27 8.01 -60.63 -50.71
CA GLU A 27 7.13 -61.75 -51.09
C GLU A 27 6.36 -61.45 -52.39
N ALA A 28 7.05 -60.85 -53.37
CA ALA A 28 6.57 -60.79 -54.75
C ALA A 28 6.72 -62.15 -55.46
N GLU A 29 6.34 -63.26 -54.80
CA GLU A 29 6.06 -64.52 -55.47
C GLU A 29 4.70 -64.41 -56.15
N LYS A 30 4.74 -63.79 -57.33
CA LYS A 30 3.77 -63.80 -58.43
C LYS A 30 2.32 -64.15 -58.03
N PHE A 31 1.57 -63.16 -57.57
CA PHE A 31 0.10 -63.18 -57.45
C PHE A 31 -0.64 -63.74 -58.69
N CYS A 32 0.00 -63.71 -59.86
CA CYS A 32 -0.48 -64.35 -61.08
C CYS A 32 0.60 -65.29 -61.63
N THR A 33 0.29 -66.60 -61.73
CA THR A 33 1.05 -67.59 -62.48
C THR A 33 0.26 -68.04 -63.72
N PRO A 34 0.90 -68.62 -64.76
CA PRO A 34 0.19 -69.05 -65.98
C PRO A 34 -0.96 -70.02 -65.72
N ASP A 35 -0.83 -70.86 -64.68
CA ASP A 35 -1.84 -71.85 -64.29
C ASP A 35 -2.94 -71.23 -63.39
N SER A 36 -2.71 -70.06 -62.79
CA SER A 36 -3.64 -69.37 -61.89
C SER A 36 -4.37 -68.19 -62.52
N LEU A 37 -4.10 -67.89 -63.80
CA LEU A 37 -4.58 -66.67 -64.48
C LEU A 37 -6.11 -66.52 -64.42
N ALA A 38 -6.86 -67.58 -64.67
CA ALA A 38 -8.32 -67.56 -64.61
C ALA A 38 -8.86 -67.29 -63.18
N ALA A 39 -8.20 -67.84 -62.16
CA ALA A 39 -8.57 -67.63 -60.75
C ALA A 39 -8.20 -66.21 -60.28
N SER A 40 -7.00 -65.72 -60.63
CA SER A 40 -6.55 -64.37 -60.31
C SER A 40 -7.37 -63.30 -61.05
N SER A 41 -7.76 -63.56 -62.30
CA SER A 41 -8.65 -62.71 -63.11
C SER A 41 -10.05 -62.58 -62.49
N ASN A 42 -10.66 -63.70 -62.09
CA ASN A 42 -11.96 -63.69 -61.42
C ASN A 42 -11.88 -62.96 -60.06
N TYR A 43 -10.81 -63.18 -59.30
CA TYR A 43 -10.59 -62.48 -58.04
C TYR A 43 -10.43 -60.96 -58.21
N ILE A 44 -9.65 -60.51 -59.21
CA ILE A 44 -9.54 -59.09 -59.55
C ILE A 44 -10.91 -58.52 -59.94
N ASN A 45 -11.68 -59.23 -60.77
CA ASN A 45 -13.03 -58.79 -61.16
C ASN A 45 -13.98 -58.69 -59.94
N ILE A 46 -13.92 -59.61 -58.98
CA ILE A 46 -14.72 -59.49 -57.74
C ILE A 46 -14.28 -58.27 -56.93
N LEU A 47 -12.97 -58.07 -56.80
CA LEU A 47 -12.40 -56.98 -56.01
C LEU A 47 -12.73 -55.61 -56.63
N LEU A 48 -12.55 -55.47 -57.93
CA LEU A 48 -12.95 -54.27 -58.68
C LEU A 48 -14.46 -54.02 -58.56
N THR A 49 -15.29 -55.07 -58.50
CA THR A 49 -16.74 -54.93 -58.36
C THR A 49 -17.07 -54.37 -57.00
N SER A 50 -16.40 -54.86 -55.96
CA SER A 50 -16.58 -54.38 -54.58
C SER A 50 -16.19 -52.91 -54.41
N TYR A 51 -15.20 -52.44 -55.19
CA TYR A 51 -14.76 -51.04 -55.20
C TYR A 51 -15.53 -50.18 -56.23
N GLY A 52 -16.48 -50.74 -56.98
CA GLY A 52 -17.37 -50.00 -57.89
C GLY A 52 -16.82 -49.70 -59.28
N TYR A 53 -15.77 -50.40 -59.74
CA TYR A 53 -15.15 -50.20 -61.06
C TYR A 53 -15.89 -50.95 -62.19
N PRO A 54 -15.73 -50.55 -63.47
CA PRO A 54 -16.43 -51.16 -64.61
C PRO A 54 -15.87 -52.54 -64.98
N ILE A 55 -16.74 -53.56 -64.93
CA ILE A 55 -16.47 -55.02 -65.06
C ILE A 55 -17.54 -55.64 -65.98
N PRO A 56 -17.29 -56.79 -66.64
CA PRO A 56 -16.12 -57.67 -66.55
C PRO A 56 -14.93 -57.28 -67.41
N LEU A 57 -13.74 -57.43 -66.84
CA LEU A 57 -12.47 -57.39 -67.57
C LEU A 57 -12.10 -58.80 -68.01
N ASP A 58 -11.99 -59.00 -69.33
CA ASP A 58 -11.50 -60.24 -69.91
C ASP A 58 -10.00 -60.10 -70.24
N PHE A 59 -9.16 -60.80 -69.48
CA PHE A 59 -7.71 -60.76 -69.63
C PHE A 59 -7.18 -61.72 -70.70
N ASP A 60 -8.01 -62.65 -71.19
CA ASP A 60 -7.65 -63.64 -72.22
C ASP A 60 -8.16 -63.24 -73.62
N SER A 61 -8.99 -62.20 -73.72
CA SER A 61 -9.54 -61.69 -74.98
C SER A 61 -8.48 -61.06 -75.90
N THR A 62 -8.58 -61.35 -77.20
CA THR A 62 -7.70 -60.77 -78.24
C THR A 62 -8.24 -59.44 -78.77
N GLU A 63 -9.46 -59.06 -78.39
CA GLU A 63 -10.16 -57.87 -78.88
C GLU A 63 -9.54 -56.57 -78.34
N ALA A 64 -9.54 -55.53 -79.18
CA ALA A 64 -8.98 -54.22 -78.81
C ALA A 64 -9.85 -53.49 -77.76
N ASP A 65 -11.18 -53.69 -77.78
CA ASP A 65 -12.11 -53.02 -76.86
C ASP A 65 -11.92 -53.50 -75.40
N ASP A 66 -11.74 -54.81 -75.19
CA ASP A 66 -11.48 -55.38 -73.85
C ASP A 66 -10.14 -54.91 -73.29
N LYS A 67 -9.10 -54.85 -74.13
CA LYS A 67 -7.79 -54.28 -73.74
C LYS A 67 -7.91 -52.79 -73.38
N CYS A 68 -8.72 -52.02 -74.11
CA CYS A 68 -9.01 -50.63 -73.77
C CYS A 68 -9.78 -50.49 -72.45
N ARG A 69 -10.74 -51.38 -72.14
CA ARG A 69 -11.45 -51.41 -70.85
C ARG A 69 -10.50 -51.70 -69.68
N ILE A 70 -9.58 -52.64 -69.84
CA ILE A 70 -8.54 -52.93 -68.84
C ILE A 70 -7.66 -51.71 -68.61
N VAL A 71 -7.15 -51.08 -69.68
CA VAL A 71 -6.29 -49.89 -69.57
C VAL A 71 -7.03 -48.71 -68.93
N ASN A 72 -8.31 -48.50 -69.27
CA ASN A 72 -9.13 -47.45 -68.66
C ASN A 72 -9.40 -47.72 -67.18
N CYS A 73 -9.67 -48.98 -66.80
CA CYS A 73 -9.85 -49.37 -65.41
C CYS A 73 -8.55 -49.20 -64.59
N LEU A 74 -7.39 -49.53 -65.18
CA LEU A 74 -6.09 -49.28 -64.55
C LEU A 74 -5.80 -47.78 -64.43
N TYR A 75 -6.18 -46.98 -65.43
CA TYR A 75 -6.04 -45.53 -65.38
C TYR A 75 -6.91 -44.92 -64.27
N THR A 76 -8.18 -45.35 -64.12
CA THR A 76 -9.06 -44.89 -63.03
C THR A 76 -8.52 -45.29 -61.67
N LEU A 77 -8.07 -46.55 -61.51
CA LEU A 77 -7.45 -47.03 -60.27
C LEU A 77 -6.22 -46.21 -59.87
N LEU A 78 -5.33 -45.92 -60.83
CA LEU A 78 -4.13 -45.11 -60.57
C LEU A 78 -4.48 -43.67 -60.23
N ASN A 79 -5.51 -43.11 -60.85
CA ASN A 79 -5.98 -41.77 -60.56
C ASN A 79 -6.66 -41.67 -59.19
N ASP A 80 -7.49 -42.66 -58.84
CA ASP A 80 -8.15 -42.75 -57.54
C ASP A 80 -7.12 -42.97 -56.43
N ARG A 81 -6.11 -43.85 -56.62
CA ARG A 81 -4.99 -43.98 -55.68
C ARG A 81 -4.23 -42.68 -55.44
N LYS A 82 -3.99 -41.88 -56.50
CA LYS A 82 -3.34 -40.57 -56.35
C LYS A 82 -4.23 -39.58 -55.59
N LYS A 83 -5.54 -39.62 -55.83
CA LYS A 83 -6.51 -38.80 -55.12
C LYS A 83 -6.60 -39.18 -53.65
N ASP A 84 -6.69 -40.47 -53.34
CA ASP A 84 -6.71 -40.99 -51.98
C ASP A 84 -5.44 -40.62 -51.22
N GLU A 85 -4.26 -40.70 -51.86
CA GLU A 85 -3.01 -40.28 -51.21
C GLU A 85 -3.03 -38.79 -50.87
N LYS A 86 -3.53 -37.95 -51.79
CA LYS A 86 -3.68 -36.52 -51.55
C LYS A 86 -4.67 -36.23 -50.43
N ASP A 87 -5.85 -36.86 -50.44
CA ASP A 87 -6.88 -36.69 -49.42
C ASP A 87 -6.37 -37.16 -48.04
N ARG A 88 -5.57 -38.24 -48.01
CA ARG A 88 -4.89 -38.74 -46.80
C ARG A 88 -3.85 -37.74 -46.29
N GLU A 89 -3.02 -37.18 -47.16
CA GLU A 89 -2.05 -36.15 -46.80
C GLU A 89 -2.74 -34.90 -46.24
N GLU A 90 -3.83 -34.43 -46.87
CA GLU A 90 -4.63 -33.29 -46.39
C GLU A 90 -5.25 -33.58 -45.01
N CYS A 91 -5.77 -34.80 -44.80
CA CYS A 91 -6.31 -35.22 -43.50
C CYS A 91 -5.23 -35.25 -42.41
N ILE A 92 -4.04 -35.79 -42.70
CA ILE A 92 -2.92 -35.81 -41.77
C ILE A 92 -2.47 -34.38 -41.43
N GLN A 93 -2.41 -33.48 -42.42
CA GLN A 93 -2.08 -32.08 -42.19
C GLN A 93 -3.13 -31.39 -41.30
N ALA A 94 -4.41 -31.65 -41.52
CA ALA A 94 -5.50 -31.14 -40.69
C ALA A 94 -5.39 -31.64 -39.23
N ILE A 95 -5.14 -32.94 -39.03
CA ILE A 95 -4.94 -33.53 -37.70
C ILE A 95 -3.74 -32.89 -37.00
N ASN A 96 -2.61 -32.75 -37.69
CA ASN A 96 -1.40 -32.13 -37.13
C ASN A 96 -1.64 -30.67 -36.72
N ARG A 97 -2.40 -29.93 -37.54
CA ARG A 97 -2.79 -28.56 -37.24
C ARG A 97 -3.66 -28.49 -35.98
N VAL A 98 -4.70 -29.32 -35.89
CA VAL A 98 -5.59 -29.36 -34.72
C VAL A 98 -4.82 -29.76 -33.46
N ASN A 99 -3.90 -30.72 -33.56
CA ASN A 99 -3.06 -31.12 -32.42
C ASN A 99 -2.14 -30.00 -31.95
N LYS A 100 -1.60 -29.20 -32.88
CA LYS A 100 -0.80 -28.03 -32.54
C LYS A 100 -1.66 -26.96 -31.83
N GLU A 101 -2.82 -26.63 -32.38
CA GLU A 101 -3.76 -25.68 -31.79
C GLU A 101 -4.21 -26.13 -30.39
N LYS A 102 -4.51 -27.43 -30.22
CA LYS A 102 -4.85 -28.03 -28.93
C LYS A 102 -3.73 -27.84 -27.91
N LYS A 103 -2.48 -28.13 -28.28
CA LYS A 103 -1.33 -27.98 -27.38
C LYS A 103 -1.11 -26.52 -26.98
N GLU A 104 -1.23 -25.59 -27.93
CA GLU A 104 -1.13 -24.15 -27.66
C GLU A 104 -2.23 -23.69 -26.69
N LEU A 105 -3.46 -24.17 -26.85
CA LEU A 105 -4.57 -23.88 -25.94
C LEU A 105 -4.35 -24.49 -24.54
N GLU A 106 -3.82 -25.71 -24.45
CA GLU A 106 -3.47 -26.35 -23.18
C GLU A 106 -2.38 -25.56 -22.43
N ASP A 107 -1.34 -25.11 -23.13
CA ASP A 107 -0.27 -24.28 -22.55
C ASP A 107 -0.82 -22.93 -22.05
N GLN A 108 -1.70 -22.28 -22.82
CA GLN A 108 -2.39 -21.05 -22.41
C GLN A 108 -3.28 -21.28 -21.19
N LEU A 109 -4.02 -22.39 -21.14
CA LEU A 109 -4.86 -22.75 -20.00
C LEU A 109 -4.03 -22.95 -18.73
N ILE A 110 -2.89 -23.66 -18.83
CA ILE A 110 -1.98 -23.86 -17.70
C ILE A 110 -1.42 -22.52 -17.21
N LYS A 111 -1.00 -21.64 -18.13
CA LYS A 111 -0.50 -20.30 -17.79
C LYS A 111 -1.57 -19.47 -17.08
N SER A 112 -2.78 -19.43 -17.62
CA SER A 112 -3.92 -18.71 -17.02
C SER A 112 -4.29 -19.26 -15.64
N LYS A 113 -4.29 -20.59 -15.45
CA LYS A 113 -4.51 -21.22 -14.12
C LYS A 113 -3.45 -20.82 -13.10
N ARG A 114 -2.17 -20.74 -13.50
CA ARG A 114 -1.08 -20.30 -12.61
C ARG A 114 -1.23 -18.83 -12.23
N GLU A 115 -1.56 -17.97 -13.19
CA GLU A 115 -1.81 -16.55 -12.94
C GLU A 115 -2.99 -16.35 -12.00
N LEU A 116 -4.09 -17.10 -12.19
CA LEU A 116 -5.24 -17.08 -11.29
C LEU A 116 -4.86 -17.47 -9.86
N ALA A 117 -4.09 -18.55 -9.67
CA ALA A 117 -3.65 -18.98 -8.35
C ALA A 117 -2.77 -17.92 -7.64
N LEU A 118 -1.92 -17.21 -8.40
CA LEU A 118 -1.12 -16.10 -7.88
C LEU A 118 -2.00 -14.91 -7.48
N LYS A 119 -2.99 -14.55 -8.30
CA LYS A 119 -3.95 -13.48 -8.00
C LYS A 119 -4.79 -13.81 -6.76
N ASP A 120 -5.24 -15.06 -6.62
CA ASP A 120 -5.99 -15.51 -5.44
C ASP A 120 -5.15 -15.43 -4.16
N LYS A 121 -3.87 -15.85 -4.23
CA LYS A 121 -2.95 -15.70 -3.10
C LYS A 121 -2.77 -14.23 -2.74
N HIS A 122 -2.52 -13.37 -3.73
CA HIS A 122 -2.37 -11.94 -3.50
C HIS A 122 -3.63 -11.32 -2.87
N ASN A 123 -4.82 -11.70 -3.36
CA ASN A 123 -6.09 -11.22 -2.85
C ASN A 123 -6.30 -11.62 -1.37
N LYS A 124 -5.98 -12.88 -1.02
CA LYS A 124 -5.99 -13.35 0.37
C LYS A 124 -5.04 -12.53 1.25
N ASP A 125 -3.81 -12.28 0.79
CA ASP A 125 -2.82 -11.48 1.53
C ASP A 125 -3.29 -10.03 1.71
N THR A 126 -3.87 -9.41 0.68
CA THR A 126 -4.41 -8.05 0.77
C THR A 126 -5.61 -7.98 1.71
N ARG A 127 -6.47 -8.99 1.71
CA ARG A 127 -7.64 -9.06 2.61
C ARG A 127 -7.20 -9.21 4.06
N ALA A 128 -6.20 -10.04 4.34
CA ALA A 128 -5.64 -10.18 5.69
C ALA A 128 -5.00 -8.87 6.20
N LYS A 129 -4.30 -8.13 5.33
CA LYS A 129 -3.75 -6.80 5.67
C LYS A 129 -4.86 -5.78 5.94
N LEU A 130 -5.94 -5.79 5.16
CA LEU A 130 -7.09 -4.92 5.36
C LEU A 130 -7.74 -5.18 6.72
N GLU A 131 -8.02 -6.45 7.04
CA GLU A 131 -8.61 -6.85 8.32
C GLU A 131 -7.74 -6.43 9.52
N ALA A 132 -6.42 -6.63 9.42
CA ALA A 132 -5.48 -6.15 10.44
C ALA A 132 -5.51 -4.63 10.61
N SER A 133 -5.61 -3.88 9.51
CA SER A 133 -5.73 -2.42 9.53
C SER A 133 -7.05 -1.95 10.15
N GLU A 134 -8.16 -2.63 9.85
CA GLU A 134 -9.48 -2.32 10.43
C GLU A 134 -9.50 -2.54 11.95
N VAL A 135 -8.91 -3.64 12.43
CA VAL A 135 -8.77 -3.90 13.87
C VAL A 135 -7.94 -2.81 14.55
N ASN A 136 -6.82 -2.42 13.94
CA ASN A 136 -5.98 -1.33 14.46
C ASN A 136 -6.72 0.01 14.50
N LEU A 137 -7.46 0.34 13.44
CA LEU A 137 -8.26 1.57 13.37
C LEU A 137 -9.36 1.57 14.44
N LYS A 138 -10.03 0.45 14.66
CA LYS A 138 -11.03 0.29 15.72
C LYS A 138 -10.42 0.50 17.11
N ASN A 139 -9.23 -0.05 17.35
CA ASN A 139 -8.50 0.14 18.60
C ASN A 139 -8.11 1.62 18.82
N GLN A 140 -7.59 2.30 17.79
CA GLN A 140 -7.26 3.72 17.85
C GLN A 140 -8.51 4.60 18.06
N SER A 141 -9.63 4.26 17.43
CA SER A 141 -10.91 4.92 17.64
C SER A 141 -11.38 4.80 19.09
N MET A 142 -11.36 3.59 19.66
CA MET A 142 -11.69 3.38 21.08
C MET A 142 -10.75 4.15 22.01
N GLN A 143 -9.45 4.16 21.74
CA GLN A 143 -8.48 4.93 22.54
C GLN A 143 -8.77 6.44 22.46
N THR A 144 -9.08 6.94 21.27
CA THR A 144 -9.43 8.35 21.06
C THR A 144 -10.68 8.74 21.83
N THR A 145 -11.72 7.88 21.83
CA THR A 145 -12.94 8.11 22.61
C THR A 145 -12.64 8.16 24.11
N ARG A 146 -11.84 7.22 24.64
CA ARG A 146 -11.40 7.25 26.05
C ARG A 146 -10.65 8.52 26.41
N MET A 147 -9.70 8.95 25.56
CA MET A 147 -8.96 10.20 25.79
C MET A 147 -9.88 11.43 25.77
N LYS A 148 -10.88 11.47 24.86
CA LYS A 148 -11.88 12.54 24.83
C LYS A 148 -12.70 12.60 26.13
N GLU A 149 -13.10 11.45 26.66
CA GLU A 149 -13.81 11.35 27.94
C GLU A 149 -12.94 11.84 29.11
N GLU A 150 -11.67 11.44 29.16
CA GLU A 150 -10.71 11.90 30.18
C GLU A 150 -10.47 13.41 30.11
N ILE A 151 -10.27 13.95 28.90
CA ILE A 151 -10.14 15.40 28.67
C ILE A 151 -11.41 16.13 29.14
N SER A 152 -12.59 15.59 28.87
CA SER A 152 -13.86 16.18 29.31
C SER A 152 -13.97 16.21 30.84
N LYS A 153 -13.60 15.12 31.53
CA LYS A 153 -13.55 15.03 33.00
C LYS A 153 -12.56 16.03 33.59
N LEU A 154 -11.35 16.13 33.02
CA LEU A 154 -10.33 17.09 33.46
C LEU A 154 -10.79 18.54 33.24
N LYS A 155 -11.44 18.84 32.10
CA LYS A 155 -12.02 20.15 31.84
C LYS A 155 -13.07 20.52 32.89
N HIS A 156 -13.96 19.59 33.23
CA HIS A 156 -14.96 19.81 34.27
C HIS A 156 -14.32 20.02 35.66
N ASN A 157 -13.32 19.20 36.03
CA ASN A 157 -12.57 19.36 37.27
C ASN A 157 -11.87 20.73 37.33
N MET A 158 -11.21 21.15 36.25
CA MET A 158 -10.55 22.44 36.16
C MET A 158 -11.55 23.61 36.30
N GLN A 159 -12.73 23.51 35.68
CA GLN A 159 -13.80 24.50 35.85
C GLN A 159 -14.30 24.56 37.29
N TYR A 160 -14.49 23.40 37.92
CA TYR A 160 -14.86 23.30 39.33
C TYR A 160 -13.81 23.96 40.24
N MET A 161 -12.52 23.64 40.06
CA MET A 161 -11.41 24.23 40.81
C MET A 161 -11.35 25.75 40.62
N LYS A 162 -11.50 26.24 39.39
CA LYS A 162 -11.53 27.68 39.10
C LYS A 162 -12.68 28.39 39.82
N ALA A 163 -13.87 27.78 39.86
CA ALA A 163 -15.01 28.31 40.57
C ALA A 163 -14.78 28.33 42.09
N GLN A 164 -14.21 27.25 42.65
CA GLN A 164 -13.86 27.16 44.06
C GLN A 164 -12.84 28.23 44.47
N TYR A 165 -11.73 28.36 43.72
CA TYR A 165 -10.73 29.39 44.00
C TYR A 165 -11.30 30.80 43.88
N SER A 166 -12.14 31.08 42.87
CA SER A 166 -12.79 32.38 42.76
C SER A 166 -13.68 32.70 43.97
N HIS A 167 -14.39 31.71 44.51
CA HIS A 167 -15.19 31.88 45.72
C HIS A 167 -14.32 32.11 46.96
N GLU A 168 -13.25 31.33 47.14
CA GLU A 168 -12.29 31.51 48.25
C GLU A 168 -11.61 32.88 48.20
N THR A 169 -11.17 33.33 47.02
CA THR A 169 -10.60 34.67 46.84
C THR A 169 -11.59 35.76 47.24
N LYS A 170 -12.85 35.71 46.76
CA LYS A 170 -13.89 36.68 47.14
C LYS A 170 -14.19 36.65 48.64
N LYS A 171 -14.19 35.47 49.25
CA LYS A 171 -14.36 35.31 50.71
C LYS A 171 -13.23 36.00 51.46
N HIS A 172 -11.98 35.76 51.06
CA HIS A 172 -10.81 36.39 51.67
C HIS A 172 -10.78 37.92 51.48
N GLU A 173 -11.12 38.41 50.28
CA GLU A 173 -11.26 39.85 50.01
C GLU A 173 -12.30 40.50 50.94
N ASN A 174 -13.45 39.84 51.13
CA ASN A 174 -14.49 40.31 52.05
C ASN A 174 -14.05 40.27 53.53
N GLU A 175 -13.32 39.24 53.95
CA GLU A 175 -12.77 39.16 55.31
C GLU A 175 -11.72 40.26 55.55
N LEU A 176 -10.83 40.49 54.57
CA LEU A 176 -9.84 41.56 54.59
C LEU A 176 -10.51 42.93 54.69
N ALA A 177 -11.55 43.18 53.88
CA ALA A 177 -12.33 44.41 53.94
C ALA A 177 -12.96 44.64 55.32
N LYS A 178 -13.52 43.59 55.95
CA LYS A 178 -14.06 43.67 57.32
C LYS A 178 -12.98 43.93 58.37
N VAL A 179 -11.76 43.39 58.20
CA VAL A 179 -10.63 43.66 59.10
C VAL A 179 -10.15 45.09 58.93
N GLN A 180 -10.01 45.57 57.69
CA GLN A 180 -9.67 46.96 57.39
C GLN A 180 -10.69 47.92 58.00
N GLU A 181 -11.99 47.65 57.85
CA GLU A 181 -13.06 48.48 58.45
C GLU A 181 -12.96 48.51 59.99
N ARG A 182 -12.72 47.35 60.62
CA ARG A 182 -12.51 47.26 62.08
C ARG A 182 -11.26 48.02 62.53
N LEU A 183 -10.17 47.93 61.77
CA LEU A 183 -8.93 48.65 62.06
C LEU A 183 -9.12 50.16 61.95
N ILE A 184 -9.79 50.63 60.88
CA ILE A 184 -10.14 52.05 60.70
C ILE A 184 -11.02 52.53 61.86
N LYS A 185 -12.04 51.76 62.26
CA LYS A 185 -12.86 52.07 63.44
C LYS A 185 -12.02 52.14 64.72
N SER A 186 -11.12 51.19 64.95
CA SER A 186 -10.22 51.18 66.12
C SER A 186 -9.25 52.36 66.12
N MET A 187 -8.68 52.71 64.96
CA MET A 187 -7.77 53.84 64.81
C MET A 187 -8.51 55.16 65.06
N ASN A 188 -9.72 55.31 64.54
CA ASN A 188 -10.57 56.48 64.81
C ASN A 188 -11.02 56.56 66.27
N GLN A 189 -11.21 55.43 66.96
CA GLN A 189 -11.46 55.39 68.40
C GLN A 189 -10.20 55.77 69.22
N ARG A 190 -9.02 55.26 68.85
CA ARG A 190 -7.74 55.63 69.49
C ARG A 190 -7.34 57.08 69.23
N ASN A 191 -7.63 57.64 68.05
CA ASN A 191 -7.43 59.06 67.79
C ASN A 191 -8.35 59.98 68.62
N LYS A 192 -9.44 59.44 69.19
CA LYS A 192 -10.25 60.13 70.21
C LYS A 192 -9.75 59.91 71.64
N VAL A 193 -8.83 58.96 71.85
CA VAL A 193 -8.25 58.56 73.14
C VAL A 193 -6.72 58.51 73.02
N ASN A 194 -6.08 59.65 72.86
CA ASN A 194 -4.64 59.85 73.09
C ASN A 194 -4.52 60.34 74.55
N VAL A 195 -3.64 59.88 75.45
CA VAL A 195 -2.29 59.31 75.32
C VAL A 195 -2.04 58.47 76.58
N SER A 196 -1.55 57.24 76.46
CA SER A 196 -0.74 56.60 77.51
C SER A 196 0.32 55.71 76.87
N TYR A 197 1.57 56.14 77.03
CA TYR A 197 2.78 55.38 76.70
C TYR A 197 2.75 54.02 77.43
N LEU A 198 3.02 52.93 76.72
CA LEU A 198 3.28 51.63 77.32
C LEU A 198 4.74 51.25 77.07
N ASP A 199 5.46 51.16 78.19
CA ASP A 199 6.87 50.80 78.35
C ASP A 199 7.07 49.29 78.09
N ILE A 200 8.04 48.95 77.25
CA ILE A 200 8.40 47.57 76.87
C ILE A 200 9.67 47.22 77.65
N ASN A 201 9.50 46.87 78.92
CA ASN A 201 10.54 46.24 79.74
C ASN A 201 9.90 45.23 80.69
N THR A 202 9.64 44.03 80.17
CA THR A 202 9.46 42.84 81.02
C THR A 202 10.41 41.77 80.52
N HIS A 203 11.45 41.56 81.33
CA HIS A 203 12.47 40.54 81.22
C HIS A 203 11.85 39.14 81.16
N PHE A 204 12.35 38.31 80.24
CA PHE A 204 12.08 36.88 80.20
C PHE A 204 13.09 36.19 81.13
N GLU A 205 12.73 36.00 82.40
CA GLU A 205 13.53 35.22 83.33
C GLU A 205 13.37 33.72 83.04
N THR A 206 14.51 33.08 82.80
CA THR A 206 14.64 31.65 82.58
C THR A 206 14.68 30.97 83.95
N THR A 207 13.56 30.41 84.42
CA THR A 207 13.53 29.65 85.67
C THR A 207 13.83 28.18 85.42
N THR A 208 15.08 27.78 85.68
CA THR A 208 15.48 26.40 85.88
C THR A 208 15.15 25.96 87.32
N ASN A 209 14.39 24.87 87.43
CA ASN A 209 14.18 24.02 88.62
C ASN A 209 13.43 24.65 89.81
N ILE A 210 12.26 24.10 90.13
CA ILE A 210 11.93 23.51 91.44
C ILE A 210 10.71 22.60 91.26
N GLU A 211 10.80 21.46 91.92
CA GLU A 211 9.81 20.40 92.07
C GLU A 211 8.49 20.95 92.62
N ALA A 212 7.46 20.96 91.79
CA ALA A 212 6.07 20.89 92.20
C ALA A 212 5.32 20.19 91.07
N ASP A 213 4.56 19.18 91.44
CA ASP A 213 3.68 18.36 90.59
C ASP A 213 2.59 19.25 89.96
N ASN A 214 2.98 20.02 88.95
CA ASN A 214 2.06 20.83 88.18
C ASN A 214 1.66 19.96 87.00
N ASP A 215 0.46 19.39 87.05
CA ASP A 215 -0.11 18.48 86.04
C ASP A 215 0.13 18.99 84.60
N GLN A 216 0.15 20.31 84.40
CA GLN A 216 0.47 20.93 83.12
C GLN A 216 1.91 20.71 82.64
N VAL A 217 2.92 20.75 83.51
CA VAL A 217 4.33 20.53 83.12
C VAL A 217 4.58 19.05 82.80
N VAL A 218 3.94 18.15 83.55
CA VAL A 218 3.96 16.70 83.27
C VAL A 218 3.23 16.38 81.96
N GLN A 219 2.06 16.98 81.73
CA GLN A 219 1.32 16.87 80.47
C GLN A 219 2.09 17.44 79.28
N ILE A 220 2.76 18.59 79.45
CA ILE A 220 3.59 19.19 78.40
C ILE A 220 4.79 18.28 78.10
N ARG A 221 5.50 17.76 79.11
CA ARG A 221 6.58 16.78 78.90
C ARG A 221 6.07 15.51 78.23
N SER A 222 4.91 14.99 78.63
CA SER A 222 4.25 13.83 78.02
C SER A 222 3.85 14.07 76.56
N MET A 223 3.39 15.28 76.23
CA MET A 223 3.06 15.67 74.86
C MET A 223 4.32 15.82 74.00
N TYR A 224 5.41 16.38 74.55
CA TYR A 224 6.69 16.44 73.83
C TYR A 224 7.29 15.05 73.61
N THR A 225 7.21 14.14 74.58
CA THR A 225 7.66 12.76 74.37
C THR A 225 6.78 12.00 73.38
N ASP A 226 5.46 12.20 73.39
CA ASP A 226 4.56 11.63 72.38
C ASP A 226 4.81 12.21 70.98
N LEU A 227 5.08 13.51 70.87
CA LEU A 227 5.44 14.16 69.60
C LEU A 227 6.78 13.62 69.06
N LEU A 228 7.79 13.45 69.92
CA LEU A 228 9.06 12.85 69.55
C LEU A 228 8.88 11.37 69.15
N ALA A 229 8.05 10.62 69.86
CA ALA A 229 7.72 9.24 69.51
C ALA A 229 7.00 9.15 68.15
N LYS A 230 6.02 10.03 67.89
CA LYS A 230 5.33 10.14 66.59
C LYS A 230 6.28 10.53 65.46
N SER A 231 7.19 11.48 65.71
CA SER A 231 8.21 11.88 64.73
C SER A 231 9.15 10.73 64.41
N ASN A 232 9.63 10.02 65.44
CA ASN A 232 10.54 8.89 65.27
C ASN A 232 9.85 7.69 64.59
N ASN A 233 8.59 7.41 64.95
CA ASN A 233 7.77 6.40 64.27
C ASN A 233 7.52 6.76 62.81
N LYS A 234 7.22 8.02 62.50
CA LYS A 234 7.07 8.51 61.11
C LYS A 234 8.36 8.34 60.32
N GLU A 235 9.51 8.70 60.91
CA GLU A 235 10.82 8.49 60.29
C GLU A 235 11.11 7.01 60.04
N ARG A 236 10.76 6.13 60.98
CA ARG A 236 10.89 4.68 60.82
C ARG A 236 9.98 4.12 59.72
N SER A 237 8.72 4.57 59.66
CA SER A 237 7.78 4.20 58.59
C SER A 237 8.29 4.65 57.22
N LEU A 238 8.82 5.87 57.10
CA LEU A 238 9.42 6.37 55.87
C LEU A 238 10.65 5.55 55.44
N ARG A 239 11.48 5.10 56.40
CA ARG A 239 12.60 4.19 56.08
C ARG A 239 12.12 2.85 55.54
N ILE A 240 11.07 2.28 56.13
CA ILE A 240 10.49 1.00 55.68
C ILE A 240 9.89 1.15 54.28
N GLU A 241 9.11 2.20 54.04
CA GLU A 241 8.52 2.49 52.72
C GLU A 241 9.60 2.74 51.65
N ASN A 242 10.70 3.41 52.02
CA ASN A 242 11.85 3.59 51.11
C ASN A 242 12.53 2.26 50.79
N GLU A 243 12.69 1.38 51.78
CA GLU A 243 13.26 0.04 51.58
C GLU A 243 12.34 -0.85 50.73
N GLU A 244 11.02 -0.80 50.95
CA GLU A 244 10.02 -1.46 50.10
C GLU A 244 10.05 -0.94 48.67
N SER A 245 10.18 0.37 48.48
CA SER A 245 10.31 1.00 47.16
C SER A 245 11.57 0.52 46.43
N ARG A 246 12.71 0.45 47.13
CA ARG A 246 13.97 -0.10 46.59
C ARG A 246 13.85 -1.58 46.24
N LYS A 247 13.18 -2.37 47.08
CA LYS A 247 12.89 -3.79 46.81
C LYS A 247 12.02 -3.93 45.57
N GLY A 248 10.93 -3.16 45.47
CA GLY A 248 10.04 -3.14 44.31
C GLY A 248 10.76 -2.77 43.00
N LEU A 249 11.60 -1.72 43.03
CA LEU A 249 12.47 -1.35 41.90
C LEU A 249 13.39 -2.51 41.51
N THR A 250 14.05 -3.15 42.48
CA THR A 250 14.94 -4.30 42.22
C THR A 250 14.17 -5.46 41.58
N THR A 251 12.97 -5.77 42.07
CA THR A 251 12.10 -6.80 41.51
C THR A 251 11.66 -6.46 40.09
N LEU A 252 11.30 -5.20 39.82
CA LEU A 252 10.95 -4.73 38.47
C LEU A 252 12.13 -4.83 37.52
N PHE A 253 13.32 -4.36 37.90
CA PHE A 253 14.53 -4.50 37.10
C PHE A 253 14.85 -5.96 36.79
N THR A 254 14.74 -6.84 37.78
CA THR A 254 14.99 -8.28 37.60
C THR A 254 13.95 -8.92 36.68
N SER A 255 12.68 -8.51 36.80
CA SER A 255 11.58 -9.00 35.98
C SER A 255 11.67 -8.53 34.53
N ILE A 256 12.03 -7.26 34.30
CA ILE A 256 12.29 -6.70 32.97
C ILE A 256 13.49 -7.42 32.34
N ARG A 257 14.58 -7.62 33.11
CA ARG A 257 15.74 -8.37 32.64
C ARG A 257 15.36 -9.80 32.24
N ARG A 258 14.59 -10.52 33.08
CA ARG A 258 14.12 -11.87 32.76
C ARG A 258 13.21 -11.89 31.54
N LEU A 259 12.36 -10.89 31.37
CA LEU A 259 11.47 -10.77 30.21
C LEU A 259 12.27 -10.48 28.93
N LEU A 260 13.31 -9.66 29.01
CA LEU A 260 14.23 -9.41 27.90
C LEU A 260 15.05 -10.66 27.56
N GLU A 261 15.56 -11.39 28.56
CA GLU A 261 16.24 -12.68 28.38
C GLU A 261 15.29 -13.73 27.75
N ASP A 262 14.04 -13.85 28.22
CA ASP A 262 13.02 -14.73 27.62
C ASP A 262 12.66 -14.31 26.18
N GLN A 263 12.60 -13.01 25.87
CA GLN A 263 12.40 -12.54 24.50
C GLN A 263 13.62 -12.87 23.62
N MET A 264 14.84 -12.71 24.13
CA MET A 264 16.05 -13.09 23.41
C MET A 264 16.09 -14.58 23.10
N HIS A 265 15.72 -15.44 24.06
CA HIS A 265 15.62 -16.88 23.85
C HIS A 265 14.54 -17.25 22.82
N ARG A 266 13.35 -16.62 22.87
CA ARG A 266 12.33 -16.80 21.83
C ARG A 266 12.80 -16.34 20.45
N PHE A 267 13.55 -15.24 20.37
CA PHE A 267 14.16 -14.79 19.12
C PHE A 267 15.23 -15.76 18.62
N ASP A 268 15.95 -16.45 19.49
CA ASP A 268 16.95 -17.44 19.12
C ASP A 268 16.34 -18.77 18.67
N GLU A 269 15.23 -19.23 19.29
CA GLU A 269 14.45 -20.38 18.82
C GLU A 269 13.82 -20.12 17.44
N ILE A 270 13.26 -18.92 17.22
CA ILE A 270 12.72 -18.49 15.92
C ILE A 270 13.85 -18.36 14.87
N LYS A 271 15.07 -18.01 15.28
CA LYS A 271 16.24 -18.00 14.39
C LYS A 271 16.77 -19.40 14.08
N GLN A 272 16.66 -20.37 14.99
CA GLN A 272 17.04 -21.77 14.72
C GLN A 272 16.07 -22.42 13.74
N GLN A 273 14.75 -22.24 13.91
CA GLN A 273 13.76 -22.69 12.92
C GLN A 273 13.87 -21.98 11.56
N LYS A 274 14.33 -20.72 11.53
CA LYS A 274 14.62 -20.00 10.28
C LYS A 274 16.02 -20.27 9.71
N ARG A 275 16.96 -20.83 10.48
CA ARG A 275 18.32 -21.19 10.01
C ARG A 275 18.25 -22.34 9.01
N ASP A 276 17.43 -23.35 9.26
CA ASP A 276 17.29 -24.48 8.34
C ASP A 276 16.62 -24.11 7.00
N ALA A 277 15.85 -23.01 6.96
CA ALA A 277 15.14 -22.54 5.77
C ALA A 277 15.85 -21.43 4.99
N TYR A 278 16.88 -20.78 5.55
CA TYR A 278 17.56 -19.63 4.94
C TYR A 278 19.07 -19.86 4.65
N ASP A 279 19.59 -21.08 4.87
CA ASP A 279 20.98 -21.42 4.54
C ASP A 279 21.25 -21.43 3.02
N GLU A 280 20.21 -21.35 2.18
CA GLU A 280 20.35 -21.12 0.73
C GLU A 280 20.43 -19.64 0.32
N THR A 281 20.08 -18.66 1.16
CA THR A 281 19.78 -17.30 0.64
C THR A 281 20.36 -16.10 1.39
N ALA A 282 21.31 -16.25 2.33
CA ALA A 282 21.91 -15.06 2.97
C ALA A 282 23.41 -15.20 3.29
N ARG A 283 24.23 -15.04 2.25
CA ARG A 283 25.70 -14.98 2.24
C ARG A 283 26.35 -13.84 3.05
N PHE A 284 25.63 -13.06 3.85
CA PHE A 284 26.24 -11.96 4.60
C PHE A 284 25.64 -11.77 5.98
N ARG A 285 26.26 -12.42 6.97
CA ARG A 285 26.38 -11.87 8.33
C ARG A 285 27.79 -12.07 8.83
N LEU A 286 28.42 -10.99 9.26
CA LEU A 286 29.70 -10.99 9.96
C LEU A 286 29.57 -11.76 11.28
N PRO A 287 30.34 -12.86 11.47
CA PRO A 287 30.44 -13.57 12.73
C PRO A 287 30.97 -12.65 13.83
N ARG A 288 30.39 -12.73 15.03
CA ARG A 288 30.73 -11.87 16.17
C ARG A 288 32.09 -12.17 16.85
N ASP A 289 33.01 -12.85 16.18
CA ASP A 289 34.39 -13.07 16.65
C ASP A 289 35.39 -13.07 15.49
N MET A 290 35.51 -11.94 14.77
CA MET A 290 36.58 -11.74 13.78
C MET A 290 37.58 -10.73 14.35
N GLY A 291 38.85 -11.14 14.48
CA GLY A 291 39.90 -10.26 14.99
C GLY A 291 40.04 -9.02 14.11
N GLY A 292 40.47 -7.88 14.67
CA GLY A 292 40.49 -6.60 13.95
C GLY A 292 41.21 -6.62 12.59
N LYS A 293 42.16 -7.54 12.38
CA LYS A 293 42.83 -7.76 11.08
C LYS A 293 41.96 -8.46 10.05
N GLU A 294 41.11 -9.40 10.45
CA GLU A 294 40.17 -10.08 9.55
C GLU A 294 38.97 -9.19 9.22
N ALA A 295 38.53 -8.35 10.17
CA ALA A 295 37.54 -7.32 9.91
C ALA A 295 38.04 -6.30 8.86
N LEU A 296 39.30 -5.86 8.96
CA LEU A 296 39.90 -4.95 7.97
C LEU A 296 40.03 -5.60 6.59
N LYS A 297 40.48 -6.86 6.52
CA LYS A 297 40.57 -7.59 5.26
C LYS A 297 39.21 -7.79 4.59
N MET A 298 38.16 -8.05 5.39
CA MET A 298 36.79 -8.17 4.88
C MET A 298 36.24 -6.81 4.43
N ILE A 299 36.61 -5.71 5.10
CA ILE A 299 36.27 -4.35 4.65
C ILE A 299 36.93 -4.06 3.30
N ASP A 300 38.21 -4.39 3.13
CA ASP A 300 38.92 -4.20 1.86
C ASP A 300 38.31 -5.05 0.73
N ASP A 301 37.96 -6.31 1.01
CA ASP A 301 37.28 -7.18 0.04
C ASP A 301 35.87 -6.66 -0.31
N LEU A 302 35.13 -6.11 0.67
CA LEU A 302 33.82 -5.49 0.44
C LEU A 302 33.94 -4.20 -0.37
N LEU A 303 34.96 -3.37 -0.12
CA LEU A 303 35.22 -2.16 -0.89
C LEU A 303 35.63 -2.47 -2.34
N ALA A 304 36.41 -3.54 -2.55
CA ALA A 304 36.75 -4.01 -3.89
C ALA A 304 35.50 -4.49 -4.65
N ARG A 305 34.61 -5.23 -3.99
CA ARG A 305 33.32 -5.65 -4.55
C ARG A 305 32.39 -4.49 -4.84
N LEU A 306 32.30 -3.53 -3.92
CA LEU A 306 31.49 -2.32 -4.12
C LEU A 306 31.98 -1.54 -5.33
N ARG A 307 33.30 -1.39 -5.50
CA ARG A 307 33.89 -0.73 -6.67
C ARG A 307 33.51 -1.46 -7.96
N GLN A 308 33.58 -2.79 -7.97
CA GLN A 308 33.21 -3.59 -9.13
C GLN A 308 31.71 -3.51 -9.46
N GLU A 309 30.84 -3.56 -8.45
CA GLU A 309 29.39 -3.38 -8.60
C GLU A 309 29.03 -1.96 -9.06
N TRP A 310 29.74 -0.95 -8.57
CA TRP A 310 29.56 0.43 -8.99
C TRP A 310 29.97 0.62 -10.46
N GLU A 311 31.08 0.01 -10.87
CA GLU A 311 31.55 0.06 -12.26
C GLU A 311 30.60 -0.70 -13.19
N TYR A 312 30.06 -1.84 -12.74
CA TYR A 312 28.99 -2.58 -13.42
C TYR A 312 27.68 -1.78 -13.50
N GLN A 313 27.28 -1.06 -12.45
CA GLN A 313 26.10 -0.18 -12.46
C GLN A 313 26.27 1.02 -13.39
N ILE A 314 27.48 1.54 -13.55
CA ILE A 314 27.75 2.65 -14.47
C ILE A 314 27.81 2.18 -15.93
N GLN A 315 28.41 1.02 -16.20
CA GLN A 315 28.64 0.55 -17.57
C GLN A 315 27.54 -0.35 -18.15
N ASP A 316 26.95 -1.23 -17.35
CA ASP A 316 26.18 -2.39 -17.84
C ASP A 316 24.74 -2.46 -17.29
N GLN A 317 24.24 -1.45 -16.57
CA GLN A 317 22.83 -1.44 -16.21
C GLN A 317 21.99 -1.13 -17.47
N PRO A 318 21.10 -2.03 -17.94
CA PRO A 318 20.08 -1.63 -18.88
C PRO A 318 19.21 -0.63 -18.12
N LYS A 319 19.08 0.60 -18.65
CA LYS A 319 18.08 1.57 -18.17
C LYS A 319 16.74 0.83 -18.10
N GLN A 320 16.30 0.46 -16.90
CA GLN A 320 15.10 -0.38 -16.71
C GLN A 320 13.81 0.32 -17.18
N PHE A 321 13.90 1.61 -17.46
CA PHE A 321 12.90 2.38 -18.19
C PHE A 321 13.61 3.09 -19.33
N THR A 322 13.17 2.83 -20.55
CA THR A 322 13.56 3.69 -21.67
C THR A 322 12.98 5.09 -21.44
N GLU A 323 13.60 6.10 -22.06
CA GLU A 323 13.11 7.49 -21.97
C GLU A 323 11.67 7.60 -22.49
N ASP A 324 11.30 6.72 -23.42
CA ASP A 324 9.94 6.55 -23.94
C ASP A 324 8.97 5.95 -22.90
N ASP A 325 9.39 4.95 -22.12
CA ASP A 325 8.55 4.40 -21.03
C ASP A 325 8.27 5.46 -19.95
N MET A 326 9.26 6.31 -19.65
CA MET A 326 9.11 7.39 -18.67
C MET A 326 8.13 8.45 -19.19
N LYS A 327 8.16 8.75 -20.49
CA LYS A 327 7.23 9.66 -21.14
C LYS A 327 5.80 9.11 -21.14
N GLU A 328 5.60 7.83 -21.43
CA GLU A 328 4.28 7.19 -21.38
C GLU A 328 3.68 7.25 -19.96
N LYS A 329 4.49 7.07 -18.92
CA LYS A 329 4.03 7.21 -17.54
C LYS A 329 3.69 8.66 -17.18
N LEU A 330 4.43 9.63 -17.69
CA LEU A 330 4.11 11.05 -17.49
C LEU A 330 2.81 11.45 -18.19
N ASP A 331 2.58 10.99 -19.42
CA ASP A 331 1.34 11.23 -20.16
C ASP A 331 0.14 10.57 -19.44
N HIS A 332 0.32 9.37 -18.90
CA HIS A 332 -0.72 8.71 -18.11
C HIS A 332 -1.05 9.48 -16.83
N ILE A 333 -0.04 10.02 -16.14
CA ILE A 333 -0.24 10.87 -14.95
C ILE A 333 -1.00 12.13 -15.33
N MET A 334 -0.68 12.78 -16.45
CA MET A 334 -1.37 13.98 -16.91
C MET A 334 -2.86 13.71 -17.17
N ASN A 335 -3.18 12.60 -17.83
CA ASN A 335 -4.58 12.22 -18.09
C ASN A 335 -5.36 11.96 -16.79
N LEU A 336 -4.74 11.32 -15.80
CA LEU A 336 -5.37 11.10 -14.49
C LEU A 336 -5.57 12.42 -13.72
N GLU A 337 -4.64 13.37 -13.86
CA GLU A 337 -4.80 14.70 -13.25
C GLU A 337 -5.96 15.47 -13.87
N GLU A 338 -6.17 15.35 -15.18
CA GLU A 338 -7.32 15.94 -15.91
C GLU A 338 -8.64 15.30 -15.49
N GLU A 339 -8.71 13.97 -15.42
CA GLU A 339 -9.92 13.25 -14.98
C GLU A 339 -10.30 13.61 -13.53
N ILE A 340 -9.31 13.77 -12.64
CA ILE A 340 -9.57 14.22 -11.26
C ILE A 340 -10.13 15.65 -11.25
N GLU A 341 -9.66 16.53 -12.14
CA GLU A 341 -10.13 17.92 -12.23
C GLU A 341 -11.59 17.97 -12.72
N ASP A 342 -11.95 17.17 -13.72
CA ASP A 342 -13.33 17.03 -14.20
C ASP A 342 -14.27 16.46 -13.13
N LEU A 343 -13.83 15.45 -12.37
CA LEU A 343 -14.61 14.87 -11.28
C LEU A 343 -14.86 15.87 -10.15
N LEU A 344 -13.89 16.74 -9.85
CA LEU A 344 -14.06 17.80 -8.87
C LEU A 344 -15.09 18.84 -9.33
N ASP A 345 -15.07 19.24 -10.60
CA ASP A 345 -16.07 20.15 -11.17
C ASP A 345 -17.49 19.56 -11.12
N VAL A 346 -17.63 18.25 -11.35
CA VAL A 346 -18.92 17.55 -11.22
C VAL A 346 -19.40 17.51 -9.77
N ILE A 347 -18.50 17.29 -8.81
CA ILE A 347 -18.82 17.30 -7.38
C ILE A 347 -19.30 18.70 -6.95
N ASP A 348 -18.63 19.76 -7.39
CA ASP A 348 -19.02 21.14 -7.06
C ASP A 348 -20.39 21.50 -7.64
N LYS A 349 -20.69 21.13 -8.89
CA LYS A 349 -22.03 21.32 -9.49
C LYS A 349 -23.11 20.56 -8.72
N ASN A 350 -22.87 19.29 -8.40
CA ASN A 350 -23.82 18.48 -7.63
C ASN A 350 -24.04 19.04 -6.22
N LYS A 351 -23.01 19.64 -5.62
CA LYS A 351 -23.11 20.31 -4.32
C LYS A 351 -23.98 21.56 -4.41
N GLU A 352 -23.79 22.40 -5.43
CA GLU A 352 -24.64 23.56 -5.67
C GLU A 352 -26.12 23.18 -5.88
N GLU A 353 -26.38 22.12 -6.66
CA GLU A 353 -27.73 21.60 -6.86
C GLU A 353 -28.34 21.04 -5.57
N TYR A 354 -27.56 20.31 -4.78
CA TYR A 354 -28.00 19.78 -3.49
C TYR A 354 -28.28 20.90 -2.48
N GLU A 355 -27.46 21.94 -2.44
CA GLU A 355 -27.66 23.12 -1.60
C GLU A 355 -28.90 23.91 -2.03
N ALA A 356 -29.13 24.09 -3.33
CA ALA A 356 -30.33 24.74 -3.86
C ALA A 356 -31.61 23.93 -3.52
N SER A 357 -31.55 22.61 -3.67
CA SER A 357 -32.64 21.70 -3.29
C SER A 357 -32.91 21.75 -1.78
N THR A 358 -31.86 21.71 -0.95
CA THR A 358 -31.96 21.82 0.51
C THR A 358 -32.50 23.18 0.95
N ALA A 359 -32.14 24.26 0.24
CA ALA A 359 -32.68 25.60 0.49
C ALA A 359 -34.17 25.69 0.12
N MET A 360 -34.61 25.01 -0.94
CA MET A 360 -36.03 24.87 -1.28
C MET A 360 -36.79 24.15 -0.17
N TYR A 361 -36.28 23.01 0.32
CA TYR A 361 -36.91 22.27 1.41
C TYR A 361 -36.98 23.08 2.71
N ARG A 362 -35.92 23.81 3.08
CA ARG A 362 -35.94 24.69 4.25
C ARG A 362 -36.95 25.85 4.11
N ARG A 363 -37.10 26.43 2.92
CA ARG A 363 -38.14 27.44 2.65
C ARG A 363 -39.55 26.86 2.76
N PHE A 364 -39.74 25.61 2.36
CA PHE A 364 -41.01 24.90 2.49
C PHE A 364 -41.36 24.63 3.97
N GLU A 365 -40.40 24.17 4.77
CA GLU A 365 -40.57 23.97 6.22
C GLU A 365 -40.88 25.27 6.98
N GLN A 366 -40.36 26.41 6.52
CA GLN A 366 -40.61 27.73 7.11
C GLN A 366 -41.93 28.38 6.66
N GLY A 367 -42.75 27.69 5.85
CA GLY A 367 -44.07 28.19 5.42
C GLY A 367 -44.03 29.21 4.27
N GLY A 368 -42.88 29.43 3.62
CA GLY A 368 -42.67 30.41 2.54
C GLY A 368 -43.22 30.01 1.17
N PHE A 369 -44.28 29.18 1.12
CA PHE A 369 -44.85 28.68 -0.15
C PHE A 369 -45.48 29.77 -1.03
N PHE A 370 -45.92 30.89 -0.44
CA PHE A 370 -46.61 31.99 -1.13
C PHE A 370 -45.77 33.25 -1.37
N ASP A 371 -44.53 33.33 -0.86
CA ASP A 371 -43.67 34.52 -0.99
C ASP A 371 -43.18 34.77 -2.42
N THR A 372 -43.23 33.78 -3.30
CA THR A 372 -42.95 33.93 -4.74
C THR A 372 -44.09 34.59 -5.52
N LEU A 373 -45.31 34.64 -4.96
CA LEU A 373 -46.48 35.21 -5.63
C LEU A 373 -46.84 36.61 -5.11
N TYR A 374 -46.42 36.97 -3.89
CA TYR A 374 -46.55 38.32 -3.35
C TYR A 374 -45.32 38.67 -2.50
N PRO A 375 -44.43 39.57 -2.98
CA PRO A 375 -43.33 40.06 -2.15
C PRO A 375 -43.92 40.92 -1.03
N THR A 376 -43.99 40.39 0.17
CA THR A 376 -44.45 41.16 1.34
C THR A 376 -43.36 42.15 1.75
N PRO A 377 -43.63 43.47 1.90
CA PRO A 377 -42.57 44.49 2.09
C PRO A 377 -41.79 44.41 3.40
N ASN A 378 -42.15 43.50 4.31
CA ASN A 378 -41.62 43.43 5.67
C ASN A 378 -40.63 42.28 5.93
N ALA A 379 -40.26 41.49 4.92
CA ALA A 379 -39.24 40.45 5.06
C ALA A 379 -37.80 40.99 5.23
N ALA A 380 -37.60 42.32 5.13
CA ALA A 380 -36.29 42.96 5.31
C ALA A 380 -35.90 43.23 6.78
N LEU A 381 -36.75 42.88 7.77
CA LEU A 381 -36.53 43.24 9.18
C LEU A 381 -36.41 42.07 10.16
N VAL A 382 -36.39 40.82 9.69
CA VAL A 382 -35.96 39.69 10.54
C VAL A 382 -34.52 39.34 10.17
N ILE A 383 -33.62 40.21 10.62
CA ILE A 383 -32.22 39.82 10.86
C ILE A 383 -32.29 38.81 12.01
N SER A 384 -32.40 37.54 11.66
CA SER A 384 -32.18 36.44 12.58
C SER A 384 -30.68 36.37 12.85
N ASP A 385 -30.34 36.74 14.07
CA ASP A 385 -29.01 36.89 14.68
C ASP A 385 -28.25 35.56 14.81
N SER A 386 -27.95 34.91 13.68
CA SER A 386 -27.04 33.77 13.60
C SER A 386 -25.92 34.07 12.60
N GLU A 387 -25.02 34.97 12.97
CA GLU A 387 -23.84 35.34 12.17
C GLU A 387 -22.81 34.19 12.04
N ASP A 388 -22.95 33.09 12.78
CA ASP A 388 -21.89 32.09 12.92
C ASP A 388 -21.84 31.01 11.80
N SER A 389 -22.83 30.94 10.90
CA SER A 389 -22.88 29.88 9.87
C SER A 389 -22.71 30.35 8.41
N VAL A 390 -22.84 31.65 8.14
CA VAL A 390 -22.79 32.18 6.76
C VAL A 390 -21.39 32.68 6.40
N GLU A 391 -20.63 33.20 7.36
CA GLU A 391 -19.25 33.65 7.14
C GLU A 391 -18.27 32.48 6.90
N GLU A 392 -18.48 31.32 7.54
CA GLU A 392 -17.58 30.15 7.41
C GLU A 392 -17.76 29.41 6.06
N LEU A 393 -18.96 29.45 5.48
CA LEU A 393 -19.28 28.83 4.19
C LEU A 393 -18.83 29.67 2.98
N GLN A 394 -18.97 31.00 3.05
CA GLN A 394 -18.43 31.88 2.01
C GLN A 394 -16.89 31.90 2.02
N SER A 395 -16.27 31.83 3.20
CA SER A 395 -14.82 31.80 3.33
C SER A 395 -14.22 30.48 2.82
N THR A 396 -14.85 29.32 3.05
CA THR A 396 -14.36 28.04 2.49
C THR A 396 -14.45 27.96 0.96
N SER A 397 -15.55 28.44 0.36
CA SER A 397 -15.69 28.56 -1.11
C SER A 397 -14.69 29.56 -1.71
N ALA A 398 -14.53 30.73 -1.09
CA ALA A 398 -13.56 31.73 -1.52
C ALA A 398 -12.10 31.26 -1.36
N ILE A 399 -11.78 30.49 -0.33
CA ILE A 399 -10.46 29.87 -0.12
C ILE A 399 -10.20 28.81 -1.20
N HIS A 400 -11.20 28.00 -1.56
CA HIS A 400 -11.07 27.00 -2.62
C HIS A 400 -10.84 27.64 -3.98
N LYS A 401 -11.64 28.66 -4.33
CA LYS A 401 -11.49 29.45 -5.56
C LYS A 401 -10.11 30.13 -5.65
N ASN A 402 -9.63 30.71 -4.54
CA ASN A 402 -8.28 31.27 -4.48
C ASN A 402 -7.18 30.21 -4.64
N ARG A 403 -7.37 29.00 -4.10
CA ARG A 403 -6.41 27.90 -4.26
C ARG A 403 -6.34 27.42 -5.71
N LEU A 404 -7.48 27.33 -6.39
CA LEU A 404 -7.58 27.00 -7.82
C LEU A 404 -6.91 28.05 -8.70
N LEU A 405 -7.22 29.34 -8.48
CA LEU A 405 -6.59 30.45 -9.18
C LEU A 405 -5.07 30.47 -8.98
N LYS A 406 -4.59 30.22 -7.77
CA LYS A 406 -3.15 30.16 -7.46
C LYS A 406 -2.46 28.96 -8.13
N LYS A 407 -3.15 27.81 -8.23
CA LYS A 407 -2.63 26.61 -8.93
C LYS A 407 -2.59 26.84 -10.45
N LYS A 408 -3.59 27.51 -11.02
CA LYS A 408 -3.62 27.91 -12.43
C LYS A 408 -2.50 28.90 -12.78
N GLN A 409 -2.29 29.92 -11.93
CA GLN A 409 -1.17 30.86 -12.09
C GLN A 409 0.19 30.16 -12.04
N LEU A 410 0.37 29.16 -11.16
CA LEU A 410 1.61 28.37 -11.12
C LEU A 410 1.80 27.50 -12.37
N ARG A 411 0.73 26.92 -12.92
CA ARG A 411 0.78 26.18 -14.21
C ARG A 411 1.16 27.13 -15.36
N GLU A 412 0.53 28.30 -15.44
CA GLU A 412 0.87 29.32 -16.45
C GLU A 412 2.32 29.80 -16.32
N GLN A 413 2.81 30.05 -15.09
CA GLN A 413 4.22 30.39 -14.85
C GLN A 413 5.17 29.28 -15.28
N ARG A 414 4.84 28.00 -15.03
CA ARG A 414 5.63 26.87 -15.50
C ARG A 414 5.64 26.78 -17.01
N ASN A 415 4.50 26.97 -17.67
CA ASN A 415 4.40 26.96 -19.13
C ASN A 415 5.20 28.09 -19.76
N ILE A 416 5.14 29.31 -19.19
CA ILE A 416 5.96 30.45 -19.63
C ILE A 416 7.46 30.16 -19.42
N THR A 417 7.82 29.57 -18.29
CA THR A 417 9.23 29.22 -18.00
C THR A 417 9.74 28.16 -18.96
N ASN A 418 8.95 27.14 -19.26
CA ASN A 418 9.30 26.09 -20.21
C ASN A 418 9.42 26.64 -21.63
N ALA A 419 8.48 27.49 -22.07
CA ALA A 419 8.56 28.17 -23.36
C ALA A 419 9.79 29.09 -23.47
N ALA A 420 10.18 29.76 -22.37
CA ALA A 420 11.40 30.56 -22.33
C ALA A 420 12.68 29.71 -22.41
N ILE A 421 12.69 28.53 -21.79
CA ILE A 421 13.79 27.56 -21.89
C ILE A 421 13.89 27.04 -23.34
N GLU A 422 12.77 26.70 -23.96
CA GLU A 422 12.71 26.23 -25.35
C GLU A 422 13.20 27.30 -26.33
N LEU A 423 12.74 28.55 -26.20
CA LEU A 423 13.26 29.69 -26.97
C LEU A 423 14.76 29.92 -26.74
N GLY A 424 15.25 29.71 -25.51
CA GLY A 424 16.69 29.79 -25.21
C GLY A 424 17.49 28.70 -25.91
N GLN A 425 16.96 27.48 -25.97
CA GLN A 425 17.57 26.37 -26.69
C GLN A 425 17.55 26.58 -28.21
N GLU A 426 16.46 27.12 -28.75
CA GLU A 426 16.38 27.50 -30.18
C GLU A 426 17.34 28.62 -30.53
N ARG A 427 17.45 29.66 -29.69
CA ARG A 427 18.47 30.72 -29.88
C ARG A 427 19.88 30.16 -29.84
N ALA A 428 20.20 29.28 -28.89
CA ALA A 428 21.51 28.65 -28.83
C ALA A 428 21.81 27.82 -30.09
N LYS A 429 20.82 27.07 -30.61
CA LYS A 429 20.94 26.33 -31.87
C LYS A 429 21.16 27.26 -33.07
N LEU A 430 20.46 28.39 -33.11
CA LEU A 430 20.60 29.41 -34.16
C LEU A 430 21.94 30.15 -34.07
N GLU A 431 22.44 30.45 -32.88
CA GLU A 431 23.78 31.03 -32.69
C GLU A 431 24.86 30.06 -33.15
N VAL A 432 24.78 28.78 -32.79
CA VAL A 432 25.70 27.74 -33.30
C VAL A 432 25.63 27.62 -34.82
N GLY A 433 24.43 27.74 -35.40
CA GLY A 433 24.24 27.82 -36.86
C GLY A 433 24.87 29.08 -37.49
N SER A 434 24.74 30.23 -36.83
CA SER A 434 25.32 31.51 -37.28
C SER A 434 26.84 31.54 -37.12
N TYR A 435 27.40 30.90 -36.09
CA TYR A 435 28.86 30.72 -35.94
C TYR A 435 29.41 29.77 -37.00
N ARG A 436 28.68 28.72 -37.39
CA ARG A 436 29.05 27.87 -38.53
C ARG A 436 29.00 28.64 -39.85
N HIS A 437 27.93 29.39 -40.09
CA HIS A 437 27.79 30.22 -41.29
C HIS A 437 28.86 31.32 -41.39
N ASN A 438 29.21 31.99 -40.28
CA ASN A 438 30.29 32.98 -40.24
C ASN A 438 31.69 32.35 -40.36
N ARG A 439 31.89 31.07 -39.97
CA ARG A 439 33.16 30.36 -40.22
C ARG A 439 33.36 30.05 -41.70
N ASP A 440 32.28 29.80 -42.42
CA ASP A 440 32.29 29.50 -43.85
C ASP A 440 32.34 30.78 -44.73
N HIS A 441 32.29 31.98 -44.13
CA HIS A 441 32.31 33.28 -44.83
C HIS A 441 33.42 34.25 -44.39
N PHE A 442 34.39 33.81 -43.58
CA PHE A 442 35.66 34.53 -43.42
C PHE A 442 36.74 33.89 -44.32
N PRO A 443 37.25 34.60 -45.34
CA PRO A 443 38.32 34.08 -46.17
C PRO A 443 39.62 33.98 -45.36
N GLN A 444 40.36 32.88 -45.57
CA GLN A 444 41.77 32.79 -45.21
C GLN A 444 42.54 33.86 -46.00
N GLU A 445 42.76 35.03 -45.41
CA GLU A 445 43.82 35.94 -45.84
C GLU A 445 45.07 35.69 -45.00
N ASP A 446 46.07 35.14 -45.70
CA ASP A 446 47.51 35.34 -45.56
C ASP A 446 48.13 35.42 -44.15
N LEU A 447 48.66 34.27 -43.71
CA LEU A 447 49.86 34.21 -42.88
C LEU A 447 50.94 33.37 -43.57
N THR A 448 51.36 33.85 -44.75
CA THR A 448 52.66 33.55 -45.34
C THR A 448 53.33 34.86 -45.76
N HIS A 449 53.88 35.59 -44.80
CA HIS A 449 55.20 36.22 -44.89
C HIS A 449 55.53 37.06 -43.65
N ILE A 450 56.81 37.00 -43.27
CA ILE A 450 57.58 37.79 -42.29
C ILE A 450 57.72 37.14 -40.90
N ILE A 451 58.87 36.45 -40.78
CA ILE A 451 59.85 36.34 -39.67
C ILE A 451 59.32 36.31 -38.23
#